data_AF-A0A9E0KLM7-F1
#
_entry.id   AF-A0A9E0KLM7-F1
#
_cell.length_a   1.000
_cell.length_b   1.000
_cell.length_c   1.000
_cell.angle_alpha   90.00
_cell.angle_beta   90.00
_cell.angle_gamma   90.00
#
_symmetry.space_group_name_H-M   'P 1'
#
loop_
_entity.id
_entity.type
_entity.pdbx_description
1 polymer ?
#
loop_
_entity_poly.entity_id
_entity_poly.type
_entity_poly.pdbx_seq_one_letter_code
_entity_poly.pdbx_strand_id
1 'polypeptide(L)' 'DLAQANRGQLAESGIPDAGIDAAGLCTVCRQDAFFSHRGSGGVTGRQINFLMLKGDPFCKALFVNEDFRQVH' A
#
# COMPACT_ATOMS: atom_id res chain seq x y z
N ASP A 1 17.10 -0.40 -3.24
CA ASP A 1 15.88 0.44 -3.23
C ASP A 1 14.68 -0.49 -3.08
N LEU A 2 13.90 -0.35 -2.00
CA LEU A 2 12.76 -1.24 -1.73
C LEU A 2 11.59 -1.01 -2.71
N ALA A 3 11.39 0.23 -3.16
CA ALA A 3 10.30 0.54 -4.08
C ALA A 3 10.54 -0.08 -5.46
N GLN A 4 11.78 -0.06 -5.94
CA GLN A 4 12.16 -0.71 -7.20
C GLN A 4 12.02 -2.24 -7.16
N ALA A 5 12.38 -2.86 -6.02
CA ALA A 5 12.19 -4.29 -5.84
C ALA A 5 10.71 -4.70 -5.93
N ASN A 6 9.81 -3.92 -5.31
CA ASN A 6 8.37 -4.17 -5.40
C ASN A 6 7.84 -3.91 -6.81
N ARG A 7 8.31 -2.86 -7.51
CA ARG A 7 7.92 -2.62 -8.92
C ARG A 7 8.23 -3.83 -9.80
N GLY A 8 9.41 -4.43 -9.65
CA GLY A 8 9.77 -5.66 -10.38
C GLY A 8 8.78 -6.80 -10.12
N GLN A 9 8.45 -7.06 -8.85
CA GLN A 9 7.47 -8.11 -8.48
C GLN A 9 6.06 -7.84 -9.04
N LEU A 10 5.63 -6.57 -9.09
CA LEU A 10 4.34 -6.18 -9.65
C LEU A 10 4.32 -6.32 -11.18
N ALA A 11 5.42 -5.98 -11.86
CA ALA A 11 5.53 -6.18 -13.29
C ALA A 11 5.53 -7.68 -13.65
N GLU A 12 6.24 -8.51 -12.88
CA GLU A 12 6.25 -9.96 -13.02
C GLU A 12 4.87 -10.60 -12.80
N SER A 13 4.00 -9.98 -12.00
CA SER A 13 2.61 -10.42 -11.82
C SER A 13 1.67 -10.00 -12.96
N GLY A 14 2.19 -9.31 -13.98
CA GLY A 14 1.45 -8.89 -15.17
C GLY A 14 0.78 -7.52 -15.04
N ILE A 15 1.08 -6.75 -13.99
CA ILE A 15 0.59 -5.36 -13.88
C ILE A 15 1.38 -4.49 -14.87
N PRO A 16 0.72 -3.75 -15.78
CA PRO A 16 1.42 -2.87 -16.69
C PRO A 16 2.17 -1.75 -15.95
N ASP A 17 3.39 -1.43 -16.40
CA ASP A 17 4.20 -0.35 -15.79
C ASP A 17 3.46 0.99 -15.70
N ALA A 18 2.60 1.29 -16.68
CA ALA A 18 1.79 2.51 -16.69
C ALA A 18 0.75 2.58 -15.55
N GLY A 19 0.45 1.44 -14.91
CA GLY A 19 -0.41 1.36 -13.73
C GLY A 19 0.36 1.37 -12.40
N ILE A 20 1.69 1.53 -12.41
CA ILE A 20 2.54 1.46 -11.22
C ILE A 20 3.22 2.81 -10.97
N ASP A 21 2.71 3.54 -9.98
CA ASP A 21 3.33 4.76 -9.49
C ASP A 21 3.96 4.58 -8.11
N ALA A 22 5.11 5.24 -7.91
CA ALA A 22 5.79 5.31 -6.62
C ALA A 22 5.68 6.73 -6.07
N ALA A 23 5.39 6.87 -4.76
CA ALA A 23 5.25 8.18 -4.13
C ALA A 23 6.52 9.04 -4.16
N GLY A 24 7.70 8.43 -4.35
CA GLY A 24 8.99 9.14 -4.35
C GLY A 24 9.38 9.71 -2.99
N LEU A 25 8.72 9.31 -1.91
CA LEU A 25 8.96 9.80 -0.55
C LEU A 25 9.78 8.79 0.28
N CYS A 26 10.74 9.31 1.06
CA CYS A 26 11.55 8.51 1.98
C CYS A 26 11.19 8.82 3.43
N THR A 27 10.76 7.79 4.17
CA THR A 27 10.39 7.93 5.60
C THR A 27 11.59 8.27 6.48
N VAL A 28 12.80 7.84 6.12
CA VAL A 28 14.04 8.20 6.86
C VAL A 28 14.43 9.66 6.62
N CYS A 29 14.27 10.17 5.39
CA CYS A 29 14.65 11.55 5.04
C CYS A 29 13.65 12.60 5.51
N ARG A 30 12.36 12.21 5.67
CA ARG A 30 11.25 13.12 6.00
C ARG A 30 10.64 12.79 7.37
N GLN A 31 11.48 12.72 8.41
CA GLN A 31 11.03 12.45 9.78
C GLN A 31 10.17 13.59 10.39
N ASP A 32 10.10 14.75 9.72
CA ASP A 32 9.14 15.83 10.00
C ASP A 32 7.69 15.45 9.67
N ALA A 33 7.50 14.54 8.70
CA ALA A 33 6.19 14.13 8.21
C ALA A 33 5.88 12.63 8.45
N PHE A 34 6.91 11.80 8.66
CA PHE A 34 6.74 10.35 8.78
C PHE A 34 7.45 9.73 9.98
N PHE A 35 6.82 8.71 10.58
CA PHE A 35 7.49 7.81 11.51
C PHE A 35 8.52 6.95 10.75
N SER A 36 9.71 6.76 11.33
CA SER A 36 10.78 5.97 10.70
C SER A 36 11.47 5.06 11.70
N HIS A 37 11.27 3.74 11.58
CA HIS A 37 11.91 2.80 12.50
C HIS A 37 13.45 2.88 12.44
N ARG A 38 14.03 2.96 11.23
CA ARG A 38 15.48 3.14 11.05
C ARG A 38 15.92 4.55 11.48
N GLY A 39 15.16 5.58 11.10
CA GLY A 39 15.50 6.97 11.38
C GLY A 39 15.50 7.31 12.88
N SER A 40 14.61 6.69 13.66
CA SER A 40 14.44 6.93 15.10
C SER A 40 15.17 5.91 15.98
N GLY A 41 16.03 5.05 15.42
CA GLY A 41 16.78 4.06 16.22
C GLY A 41 15.92 2.97 16.87
N GLY A 42 14.76 2.66 16.29
CA GLY A 42 13.93 1.52 16.66
C GLY A 42 12.62 1.86 17.36
N VAL A 43 12.58 2.91 18.17
CA VAL A 43 11.39 3.29 18.96
C VAL A 43 10.66 4.45 18.27
N THR A 44 9.49 4.16 17.69
CA THR A 44 8.65 5.15 16.96
C THR A 44 7.23 4.62 16.80
N GLY A 45 6.29 5.49 16.42
CA GLY A 45 4.95 5.12 16.00
C GLY A 45 4.88 4.30 14.70
N ARG A 46 3.66 4.06 14.22
CA ARG A 46 3.36 3.36 12.98
C ARG A 46 2.37 4.18 12.16
N GLN A 47 2.53 4.11 10.85
CA GLN A 47 1.60 4.68 9.88
C GLN A 47 0.71 3.59 9.31
N ILE A 48 -0.44 3.98 8.79
CA ILE A 48 -1.35 3.11 8.06
C ILE A 48 -1.61 3.70 6.68
N ASN A 49 -1.64 2.84 5.66
CA ASN A 49 -2.14 3.18 4.33
C ASN A 49 -3.52 2.54 4.19
N PHE A 50 -4.50 3.28 3.70
CA PHE A 50 -5.85 2.79 3.49
C PHE A 50 -6.39 3.26 2.14
N LEU A 51 -7.23 2.43 1.53
CA LEU A 51 -7.94 2.72 0.29
C LEU A 51 -9.38 2.25 0.46
N MET A 52 -10.33 3.10 0.08
CA MET A 52 -11.76 2.79 0.13
C MET A 52 -12.45 3.34 -1.11
N LEU A 53 -13.41 2.59 -1.64
CA LEU A 53 -14.32 3.10 -2.65
C LEU A 53 -15.45 3.84 -1.94
N LYS A 54 -15.65 5.11 -2.29
CA LYS A 54 -16.70 5.93 -1.69
C LYS A 54 -18.08 5.34 -2.06
N GLY A 55 -18.91 5.10 -1.06
CA GLY A 55 -20.26 4.58 -1.24
C GLY A 55 -20.39 3.06 -1.21
N ASP A 56 -19.27 2.31 -1.15
CA ASP A 56 -19.33 0.88 -0.88
C ASP A 56 -19.66 0.61 0.60
N PRO A 57 -20.48 -0.41 0.90
CA PRO A 57 -20.75 -0.81 2.28
C PRO A 57 -19.45 -1.26 2.98
N PHE A 58 -19.40 -1.08 4.30
CA PHE A 58 -18.27 -1.57 5.10
C PHE A 58 -18.10 -3.09 4.92
N CYS A 59 -16.85 -3.56 4.76
CA CYS A 59 -16.48 -4.97 4.59
C CYS A 59 -17.03 -5.63 3.32
N LYS A 60 -16.62 -5.14 2.14
CA LYS A 60 -16.81 -5.86 0.87
C LYS A 60 -15.71 -6.91 0.70
N ALA A 61 -16.02 -8.18 0.92
CA ALA A 61 -15.12 -9.28 0.59
C ALA A 61 -15.29 -9.64 -0.90
N LEU A 62 -14.21 -9.48 -1.67
CA LEU A 62 -14.15 -9.92 -3.07
C LEU A 62 -13.59 -11.34 -3.09
N PHE A 63 -14.44 -12.32 -3.41
CA PHE A 63 -13.98 -13.68 -3.70
C PHE A 63 -13.56 -13.75 -5.18
N VAL A 64 -12.49 -14.50 -5.45
CA VAL A 64 -11.80 -14.57 -6.77
C VAL A 64 -12.68 -15.18 -7.90
N ASN A 65 -13.89 -15.60 -7.57
CA ASN A 65 -14.93 -15.96 -8.53
C ASN A 65 -16.09 -14.99 -8.30
N GLU A 66 -16.52 -14.26 -9.33
CA GLU A 66 -17.47 -13.14 -9.31
C GLU A 66 -18.87 -13.43 -8.71
N ASP A 67 -18.93 -13.79 -7.44
CA ASP A 67 -20.15 -13.91 -6.66
C ASP A 67 -20.08 -12.81 -5.59
N PHE A 68 -20.64 -11.65 -5.92
CA PHE A 68 -20.78 -10.49 -5.02
C PHE A 68 -21.81 -10.74 -3.91
N ARG A 69 -21.74 -11.89 -3.24
CA ARG A 69 -22.64 -12.20 -2.13
C ARG A 69 -22.11 -11.50 -0.88
N GLN A 70 -22.85 -10.48 -0.48
CA GLN A 70 -22.73 -9.77 0.78
C GLN A 70 -22.56 -10.78 1.92
N VAL A 71 -21.40 -10.76 2.59
CA VAL A 71 -21.21 -11.53 3.82
C VAL A 71 -21.92 -10.75 4.92
N HIS A 72 -23.06 -11.26 5.37
CA HIS A 72 -23.77 -10.78 6.55
C HIS A 72 -23.03 -11.19 7.83
#